data_AF-A0A2G6IWD2-F1
#
_entry.id   AF-A0A2G6IWD2-F1
#
_cell.length_a   1.000
_cell.length_b   1.000
_cell.length_c   1.000
_cell.angle_alpha   90.00
_cell.angle_beta   90.00
_cell.angle_gamma   90.00
#
_symmetry.space_group_name_H-M   'P 1'
#
loop_
_entity.id
_entity.type
_entity.pdbx_description
1 polymer ?
#
loop_
_entity_poly.entity_id
_entity_poly.type
_entity_poly.pdbx_seq_one_letter_code
_entity_poly.pdbx_strand_id
1 'polypeptide(L)'
;EDGLCNEAANGAGACGDGVDNDSNNLTDCFDTTCAADTDACPDGLLGGDCDNPIVMATDVVIQTDTCAYSADFVSNSGNSGCAATGSSPNGGAGDFVAEFEAPTAGPYIARLDAGFDSVYNVVAGGGDAGDECPASPLNACIGGLDTPNVGGIVAFTAAQAGDVFYLVVDGYWTRDCGLASFVIEATTPETDDACRDGVDNDYDGDTDCLDDDCEDNALCDEAGYVDGCSDDQDNDGDGDTDCDDSDCEAVNVCNESTYGTDSCSDAQDNDGDGNADCDDWDCKVATPDSCNIRPGDVCGLGSDYAIEITALPFSDDTLDTANFNADHTINETGGCQTHLGSGDVVYELVAPNDGQVEVVLTASHGEDIVLNVSTECAADKVLSTCIASADANTNGNEEVTFDVTKDERYYIYVNAFIGTDTMAFTLDVSEVAP
;
A
#
# COMPACT_ATOMS: atom_id res chain seq x y z
N GLU A 1 -36.53 7.10 39.53
CA GLU A 1 -35.44 7.60 38.68
C GLU A 1 -34.64 6.34 38.42
N ASP A 2 -34.93 5.58 37.37
CA ASP A 2 -35.03 6.05 35.99
C ASP A 2 -36.33 5.62 35.28
N GLY A 3 -36.94 6.58 34.59
CA GLY A 3 -38.11 6.39 33.74
C GLY A 3 -37.68 6.33 32.30
N LEU A 4 -37.41 5.12 31.82
CA LEU A 4 -37.64 4.79 30.42
C LEU A 4 -39.15 4.49 30.31
N CYS A 5 -39.79 4.93 29.23
CA CYS A 5 -41.19 4.56 29.01
C CYS A 5 -41.26 3.03 28.93
N ASN A 6 -42.42 2.46 29.20
CA ASN A 6 -42.63 1.01 29.09
C ASN A 6 -43.57 0.85 27.90
N GLU A 7 -43.22 0.02 26.93
CA GLU A 7 -44.00 -0.20 25.72
C GLU A 7 -45.46 -0.57 26.05
N ALA A 8 -45.68 -1.48 26.99
CA ALA A 8 -47.01 -1.83 27.51
C ALA A 8 -47.72 -0.69 28.27
N ALA A 9 -47.01 0.34 28.74
CA ALA A 9 -47.59 1.50 29.40
C ALA A 9 -48.06 2.61 28.43
N ASN A 10 -47.72 2.52 27.14
CA ASN A 10 -48.06 3.54 26.13
C ASN A 10 -49.46 3.42 25.50
N GLY A 11 -50.24 2.39 25.88
CA GLY A 11 -51.65 2.28 25.51
C GLY A 11 -52.03 0.88 25.03
N ALA A 12 -53.33 0.62 24.86
CA ALA A 12 -53.80 -0.66 24.34
C ALA A 12 -53.35 -0.85 22.88
N GLY A 13 -52.59 -1.92 22.61
CA GLY A 13 -52.08 -2.25 21.28
C GLY A 13 -50.65 -1.78 20.98
N ALA A 14 -49.96 -1.18 21.94
CA ALA A 14 -48.56 -0.72 21.80
C ALA A 14 -47.54 -1.88 21.72
N CYS A 15 -47.94 -3.09 22.08
CA CYS A 15 -47.11 -4.31 22.03
C CYS A 15 -47.33 -5.15 20.76
N GLY A 16 -48.06 -4.63 19.77
CA GLY A 16 -48.30 -5.30 18.50
C GLY A 16 -48.52 -4.33 17.34
N ASP A 17 -47.92 -3.14 17.40
CA ASP A 17 -48.05 -2.09 16.39
C ASP A 17 -46.80 -1.90 15.52
N GLY A 18 -45.73 -2.65 15.80
CA GLY A 18 -44.48 -2.65 15.05
C GLY A 18 -43.62 -1.42 15.29
N VAL A 19 -43.84 -0.70 16.40
CA VAL A 19 -43.11 0.53 16.74
C VAL A 19 -42.47 0.41 18.12
N ASP A 20 -41.16 0.66 18.19
CA ASP A 20 -40.43 0.86 19.45
C ASP A 20 -40.96 2.11 20.18
N ASN A 21 -41.95 1.89 21.05
CA ASN A 21 -42.68 2.97 21.71
C ASN A 21 -41.94 3.55 22.93
N ASP A 22 -40.83 2.93 23.37
CA ASP A 22 -40.02 3.44 24.48
C ASP A 22 -38.55 3.77 24.13
N SER A 23 -38.18 3.59 22.86
CA SER A 23 -36.88 3.93 22.27
C SER A 23 -35.71 3.15 22.88
N ASN A 24 -35.94 1.89 23.26
CA ASN A 24 -34.89 1.00 23.76
C ASN A 24 -34.32 0.05 22.67
N ASN A 25 -34.76 0.24 21.42
CA ASN A 25 -34.43 -0.55 20.23
C ASN A 25 -35.06 -1.94 20.16
N LEU A 26 -35.99 -2.27 21.04
CA LEU A 26 -36.84 -3.46 20.96
C LEU A 26 -38.25 -3.04 20.52
N THR A 27 -39.01 -3.95 19.95
CA THR A 27 -40.34 -3.65 19.42
C THR A 27 -41.28 -4.81 19.70
N ASP A 28 -42.50 -4.50 20.15
CA ASP A 28 -43.57 -5.45 20.40
C ASP A 28 -43.09 -6.65 21.26
N CYS A 29 -43.28 -7.88 20.80
CA CYS A 29 -42.95 -9.10 21.54
C CYS A 29 -41.44 -9.36 21.69
N PHE A 30 -40.56 -8.55 21.08
CA PHE A 30 -39.12 -8.57 21.37
C PHE A 30 -38.76 -7.71 22.58
N ASP A 31 -39.71 -6.91 23.08
CA ASP A 31 -39.56 -6.11 24.28
C ASP A 31 -40.10 -6.83 25.52
N THR A 32 -39.27 -6.87 26.56
CA THR A 32 -39.56 -7.57 27.82
C THR A 32 -40.76 -7.01 28.57
N THR A 33 -41.10 -5.73 28.35
CA THR A 33 -42.25 -5.08 28.94
C THR A 33 -43.56 -5.49 28.31
N CYS A 34 -43.52 -6.03 27.08
CA CYS A 34 -44.65 -6.59 26.35
C CYS A 34 -44.89 -8.09 26.60
N ALA A 35 -43.97 -8.78 27.27
CA ALA A 35 -44.05 -10.21 27.61
C ALA A 35 -45.35 -10.64 28.30
N ALA A 36 -46.01 -9.74 29.03
CA ALA A 36 -47.24 -10.02 29.77
C ALA A 36 -48.54 -9.74 28.96
N ASP A 37 -48.43 -9.15 27.77
CA ASP A 37 -49.57 -8.89 26.88
C ASP A 37 -49.90 -10.13 26.06
N THR A 38 -50.77 -10.98 26.60
CA THR A 38 -51.19 -12.23 25.93
C THR A 38 -52.08 -12.02 24.70
N ASP A 39 -52.56 -10.80 24.45
CA ASP A 39 -53.32 -10.50 23.23
C ASP A 39 -52.35 -10.15 22.08
N ALA A 40 -51.22 -9.51 22.38
CA ALA A 40 -50.18 -9.18 21.43
C ALA A 40 -49.12 -10.29 21.26
N CYS A 41 -48.80 -11.00 22.36
CA CYS A 41 -47.84 -12.10 22.44
C CYS A 41 -48.54 -13.36 23.02
N PRO A 42 -49.38 -14.05 22.23
CA PRO A 42 -50.29 -15.10 22.72
C PRO A 42 -49.60 -16.31 23.31
N ASP A 43 -48.39 -16.58 22.82
CA ASP A 43 -47.59 -17.75 23.18
C ASP A 43 -46.41 -17.39 24.12
N GLY A 44 -46.35 -16.14 24.62
CA GLY A 44 -45.26 -15.63 25.45
C GLY A 44 -44.22 -14.82 24.65
N LEU A 45 -43.05 -14.59 25.25
CA LEU A 45 -41.91 -14.00 24.55
C LEU A 45 -41.40 -15.01 23.51
N LEU A 46 -41.39 -14.60 22.24
CA LEU A 46 -40.83 -15.42 21.16
C LEU A 46 -39.36 -15.71 21.45
N GLY A 47 -38.93 -16.95 21.26
CA GLY A 47 -37.56 -17.39 21.47
C GLY A 47 -37.18 -17.66 22.93
N GLY A 48 -38.14 -17.62 23.85
CA GLY A 48 -37.91 -17.98 25.26
C GLY A 48 -37.92 -19.47 25.56
N ASP A 49 -38.36 -20.28 24.60
CA ASP A 49 -38.31 -21.73 24.66
C ASP A 49 -38.39 -22.33 23.25
N CYS A 50 -38.40 -23.67 23.22
CA CYS A 50 -38.52 -24.46 22.02
C CYS A 50 -39.95 -24.63 21.49
N ASP A 51 -40.96 -24.33 22.29
CA ASP A 51 -42.36 -24.39 21.85
C ASP A 51 -42.68 -23.17 20.96
N ASN A 52 -41.94 -22.07 21.10
CA ASN A 52 -42.07 -20.85 20.30
C ASN A 52 -40.71 -20.20 19.95
N PRO A 53 -39.86 -20.85 19.13
CA PRO A 53 -38.58 -20.26 18.74
C PRO A 53 -38.78 -19.02 17.87
N ILE A 54 -37.81 -18.12 17.88
CA ILE A 54 -37.77 -17.02 16.90
C ILE A 54 -37.34 -17.58 15.56
N VAL A 55 -38.19 -17.46 14.55
CA VAL A 55 -37.87 -17.88 13.18
C VAL A 55 -36.99 -16.83 12.52
N MET A 56 -35.78 -17.22 12.14
CA MET A 56 -34.80 -16.40 11.43
C MET A 56 -34.85 -16.64 9.93
N ALA A 57 -34.49 -15.60 9.18
CA ALA A 57 -34.17 -15.69 7.77
C ALA A 57 -32.72 -15.22 7.56
N THR A 58 -32.12 -15.58 6.42
CA THR A 58 -30.78 -15.09 6.06
C THR A 58 -30.76 -13.56 5.98
N ASP A 59 -29.66 -12.96 6.44
CA ASP A 59 -29.39 -11.51 6.41
C ASP A 59 -30.39 -10.66 7.22
N VAL A 60 -31.19 -11.29 8.08
CA VAL A 60 -32.10 -10.60 9.00
C VAL A 60 -31.45 -10.54 10.37
N VAL A 61 -31.11 -9.31 10.79
CA VAL A 61 -30.59 -9.04 12.12
C VAL A 61 -31.73 -9.05 13.13
N ILE A 62 -31.60 -9.87 14.18
CA ILE A 62 -32.50 -9.91 15.32
C ILE A 62 -31.78 -9.33 16.52
N GLN A 63 -32.41 -8.35 17.18
CA GLN A 63 -31.93 -7.78 18.42
C GLN A 63 -32.89 -8.15 19.55
N THR A 64 -32.34 -8.60 20.68
CA THR A 64 -33.12 -8.95 21.86
C THR A 64 -32.30 -8.76 23.12
N ASP A 65 -32.97 -8.53 24.25
CA ASP A 65 -32.35 -8.64 25.57
C ASP A 65 -32.48 -10.08 26.07
N THR A 66 -31.38 -10.81 26.19
CA THR A 66 -31.40 -12.20 26.67
C THR A 66 -31.80 -12.32 28.13
N CYS A 67 -31.74 -11.23 28.91
CA CYS A 67 -32.24 -11.21 30.29
C CYS A 67 -33.76 -11.38 30.41
N ALA A 68 -34.49 -11.24 29.29
CA ALA A 68 -35.94 -11.38 29.22
C ALA A 68 -36.43 -12.82 29.38
N TYR A 69 -35.60 -13.77 29.00
CA TYR A 69 -36.02 -15.16 28.80
C TYR A 69 -35.89 -16.01 30.06
N SER A 70 -36.60 -17.13 30.09
CA SER A 70 -36.48 -18.11 31.17
C SER A 70 -35.20 -18.92 31.06
N ALA A 71 -34.70 -19.38 32.20
CA ALA A 71 -33.54 -20.27 32.28
C ALA A 71 -33.98 -21.75 32.22
N ASP A 72 -34.59 -22.19 31.11
CA ASP A 72 -35.16 -23.54 30.96
C ASP A 72 -34.33 -24.49 30.06
N PHE A 73 -33.35 -23.96 29.32
CA PHE A 73 -32.32 -24.71 28.63
C PHE A 73 -31.08 -24.91 29.50
N VAL A 74 -30.68 -26.17 29.65
CA VAL A 74 -29.42 -26.49 30.33
C VAL A 74 -28.49 -27.12 29.31
N SER A 75 -27.39 -26.46 29.01
CA SER A 75 -26.27 -27.01 28.23
C SER A 75 -25.51 -28.06 29.07
N ASN A 76 -26.09 -29.25 29.30
CA ASN A 76 -25.43 -30.30 30.09
C ASN A 76 -24.37 -31.04 29.25
N SER A 77 -23.18 -30.45 29.11
CA SER A 77 -22.09 -31.07 28.35
C SER A 77 -21.40 -32.20 29.15
N GLY A 78 -21.98 -33.39 29.11
CA GLY A 78 -21.27 -34.64 29.38
C GLY A 78 -20.35 -35.02 28.20
N ASN A 79 -19.25 -34.30 28.01
CA ASN A 79 -18.04 -34.72 27.28
C ASN A 79 -18.18 -35.27 25.83
N SER A 80 -19.08 -34.72 25.01
CA SER A 80 -18.99 -34.85 23.54
C SER A 80 -19.93 -33.89 22.81
N GLY A 81 -19.42 -32.75 22.31
CA GLY A 81 -20.02 -32.07 21.16
C GLY A 81 -20.28 -30.56 21.31
N CYS A 82 -20.84 -30.12 22.43
CA CYS A 82 -21.23 -28.71 22.63
C CYS A 82 -20.31 -28.00 23.60
N ALA A 83 -19.99 -26.73 23.29
CA ALA A 83 -19.03 -25.84 23.96
C ALA A 83 -18.55 -26.42 25.30
N ALA A 84 -17.57 -27.33 25.22
CA ALA A 84 -17.32 -28.31 26.27
C ALA A 84 -16.32 -27.77 27.29
N THR A 85 -16.56 -26.61 27.90
CA THR A 85 -15.77 -26.13 29.06
C THR A 85 -16.52 -25.24 30.04
N GLY A 86 -17.84 -25.35 30.15
CA GLY A 86 -18.53 -24.59 31.19
C GLY A 86 -20.00 -24.91 31.25
N SER A 87 -20.35 -26.03 31.85
CA SER A 87 -21.71 -26.17 32.37
C SER A 87 -21.98 -24.93 33.21
N SER A 88 -22.95 -24.08 32.82
CA SER A 88 -23.54 -23.09 33.72
C SER A 88 -23.92 -23.87 34.98
N PRO A 89 -23.17 -23.76 36.10
CA PRO A 89 -23.37 -24.70 37.20
C PRO A 89 -24.72 -24.53 37.87
N ASN A 90 -25.48 -23.49 37.48
CA ASN A 90 -26.68 -23.03 38.15
C ASN A 90 -27.79 -22.50 37.20
N GLY A 91 -27.74 -22.76 35.88
CA GLY A 91 -28.84 -22.58 34.90
C GLY A 91 -29.79 -21.42 35.22
N GLY A 92 -29.30 -20.18 35.14
CA GLY A 92 -30.03 -19.03 35.65
C GLY A 92 -29.86 -17.73 34.88
N ALA A 93 -29.21 -17.75 33.72
CA ALA A 93 -29.34 -16.68 32.72
C ALA A 93 -30.54 -17.02 31.82
N GLY A 94 -31.13 -16.03 31.15
CA GLY A 94 -32.23 -16.28 30.23
C GLY A 94 -31.72 -16.95 28.96
N ASP A 95 -32.38 -18.04 28.57
CA ASP A 95 -32.04 -18.81 27.38
C ASP A 95 -32.78 -18.25 26.17
N PHE A 96 -32.06 -18.03 25.07
CA PHE A 96 -32.63 -17.61 23.81
C PHE A 96 -32.55 -18.74 22.78
N VAL A 97 -33.66 -19.00 22.10
CA VAL A 97 -33.79 -20.02 21.05
C VAL A 97 -34.29 -19.39 19.75
N ALA A 98 -33.52 -19.57 18.69
CA ALA A 98 -33.92 -19.23 17.34
C ALA A 98 -33.90 -20.46 16.43
N GLU A 99 -34.84 -20.50 15.49
CA GLU A 99 -34.97 -21.52 14.45
C GLU A 99 -34.58 -20.93 13.10
N PHE A 100 -33.84 -21.69 12.30
CA PHE A 100 -33.47 -21.32 10.94
C PHE A 100 -33.68 -22.50 10.00
N GLU A 101 -34.50 -22.32 8.97
CA GLU A 101 -34.62 -23.27 7.86
C GLU A 101 -33.73 -22.80 6.70
N ALA A 102 -32.75 -23.61 6.32
CA ALA A 102 -31.82 -23.28 5.24
C ALA A 102 -32.58 -23.16 3.90
N PRO A 103 -32.61 -21.97 3.27
CA PRO A 103 -33.36 -21.77 2.02
C PRO A 103 -32.72 -22.49 0.83
N THR A 104 -31.41 -22.70 0.86
CA THR A 104 -30.62 -23.33 -0.19
C THR A 104 -29.61 -24.31 0.41
N ALA A 105 -29.07 -25.21 -0.42
CA ALA A 105 -27.94 -26.02 0.00
C ALA A 105 -26.66 -25.18 -0.07
N GLY A 106 -25.84 -25.22 0.98
CA GLY A 106 -24.61 -24.44 1.07
C GLY A 106 -24.09 -24.30 2.49
N PRO A 107 -22.91 -23.69 2.64
CA PRO A 107 -22.39 -23.26 3.92
C PRO A 107 -23.12 -22.01 4.43
N TYR A 108 -23.22 -21.92 5.75
CA TYR A 108 -23.80 -20.78 6.46
C TYR A 108 -22.97 -20.51 7.71
N ILE A 109 -22.93 -19.24 8.11
CA ILE A 109 -22.46 -18.82 9.43
C ILE A 109 -23.62 -18.27 10.24
N ALA A 110 -23.55 -18.48 11.54
CA ALA A 110 -24.41 -17.82 12.48
C ALA A 110 -23.56 -16.99 13.44
N ARG A 111 -23.83 -15.68 13.48
CA ARG A 111 -23.07 -14.67 14.21
C ARG A 111 -23.90 -14.19 15.40
N LEU A 112 -23.23 -14.17 16.55
CA LEU A 112 -23.71 -13.55 17.77
C LEU A 112 -22.78 -12.39 18.13
N ASP A 113 -23.33 -11.20 18.34
CA ASP A 113 -22.65 -10.10 19.05
C ASP A 113 -23.35 -9.89 20.39
N ALA A 114 -22.64 -10.17 21.48
CA ALA A 114 -23.14 -10.09 22.84
C ALA A 114 -22.10 -9.43 23.74
N GLY A 115 -22.53 -8.44 24.52
CA GLY A 115 -21.68 -7.75 25.50
C GLY A 115 -21.51 -8.50 26.84
N PHE A 116 -21.77 -9.81 26.88
CA PHE A 116 -21.72 -10.65 28.08
C PHE A 116 -21.07 -12.01 27.79
N ASP A 117 -20.69 -12.73 28.85
CA ASP A 117 -20.10 -14.06 28.76
C ASP A 117 -21.15 -15.09 28.30
N SER A 118 -21.14 -15.40 27.01
CA SER A 118 -22.20 -16.16 26.35
C SER A 118 -21.72 -17.53 25.87
N VAL A 119 -22.57 -18.53 26.07
CA VAL A 119 -22.42 -19.88 25.54
C VAL A 119 -23.37 -20.02 24.36
N TYR A 120 -22.80 -20.12 23.16
CA TYR A 120 -23.56 -20.10 21.91
C TYR A 120 -23.44 -21.45 21.21
N ASN A 121 -24.57 -22.10 20.91
CA ASN A 121 -24.61 -23.42 20.29
C ASN A 121 -25.50 -23.43 19.04
N VAL A 122 -25.06 -24.16 18.02
CA VAL A 122 -25.85 -24.44 16.81
C VAL A 122 -26.14 -25.93 16.73
N VAL A 123 -27.41 -26.29 16.69
CA VAL A 123 -27.91 -27.66 16.74
C VAL A 123 -28.64 -28.01 15.44
N ALA A 124 -28.33 -29.16 14.84
CA ALA A 124 -29.12 -29.68 13.73
C ALA A 124 -30.48 -30.15 14.26
N GLY A 125 -31.56 -29.76 13.58
CA GLY A 125 -32.84 -30.43 13.71
C GLY A 125 -32.76 -31.84 13.12
N GLY A 126 -33.02 -32.88 13.91
CA GLY A 126 -33.16 -34.25 13.38
C GLY A 126 -32.98 -35.37 14.41
N GLY A 127 -33.72 -36.47 14.35
CA GLY A 127 -34.45 -36.97 13.20
C GLY A 127 -35.50 -38.01 13.58
N ASP A 128 -36.75 -37.60 13.42
CA ASP A 128 -37.89 -38.36 12.92
C ASP A 128 -38.89 -37.28 12.49
N ALA A 129 -39.77 -37.58 11.53
CA ALA A 129 -40.72 -36.60 11.00
C ALA A 129 -41.59 -35.99 12.13
N GLY A 130 -41.22 -34.78 12.60
CA GLY A 130 -42.00 -33.97 13.54
C GLY A 130 -41.37 -33.61 14.89
N ASP A 131 -40.06 -33.75 15.13
CA ASP A 131 -39.43 -33.17 16.33
C ASP A 131 -39.01 -31.70 16.07
N GLU A 132 -39.68 -30.77 16.76
CA GLU A 132 -39.74 -29.31 16.51
C GLU A 132 -38.66 -28.48 17.26
N CYS A 133 -37.75 -29.10 18.03
CA CYS A 133 -36.62 -28.41 18.71
C CYS A 133 -35.72 -29.42 19.47
N PRO A 134 -34.42 -29.15 19.75
CA PRO A 134 -33.58 -30.02 20.57
C PRO A 134 -34.03 -30.10 22.04
N ALA A 135 -34.07 -31.30 22.61
CA ALA A 135 -34.47 -31.49 24.00
C ALA A 135 -33.45 -30.92 25.00
N SER A 136 -33.92 -30.23 26.04
CA SER A 136 -33.13 -29.84 27.21
C SER A 136 -32.92 -31.07 28.14
N PRO A 137 -31.69 -31.40 28.55
CA PRO A 137 -30.46 -30.68 28.25
C PRO A 137 -29.87 -31.00 26.87
N LEU A 138 -29.22 -30.02 26.25
CA LEU A 138 -28.51 -30.20 24.97
C LEU A 138 -27.40 -31.25 25.13
N ASN A 139 -27.48 -32.31 24.32
CA ASN A 139 -26.56 -33.45 24.34
C ASN A 139 -25.74 -33.63 23.06
N ALA A 140 -26.09 -32.90 21.99
CA ALA A 140 -25.39 -32.87 20.72
C ALA A 140 -25.66 -31.52 20.02
N CYS A 141 -24.68 -31.07 19.26
CA CYS A 141 -24.74 -29.87 18.43
C CYS A 141 -23.70 -30.02 17.32
N ILE A 142 -23.83 -29.19 16.29
CA ILE A 142 -22.93 -29.14 15.14
C ILE A 142 -21.70 -28.30 15.48
N GLY A 143 -21.90 -27.25 16.27
CA GLY A 143 -20.85 -26.38 16.76
C GLY A 143 -21.31 -25.59 17.97
N GLY A 144 -20.35 -25.04 18.70
CA GLY A 144 -20.64 -24.12 19.79
C GLY A 144 -19.39 -23.45 20.31
N LEU A 145 -19.57 -22.27 20.88
CA LEU A 145 -18.53 -21.40 21.41
C LEU A 145 -18.83 -21.02 22.86
N ASP A 146 -17.76 -20.79 23.60
CA ASP A 146 -17.75 -20.19 24.94
C ASP A 146 -16.99 -18.86 24.79
N THR A 147 -17.71 -17.74 24.75
CA THR A 147 -17.20 -16.44 24.29
C THR A 147 -17.26 -15.39 25.40
N PRO A 148 -16.11 -15.05 26.02
CA PRO A 148 -16.08 -14.04 27.06
C PRO A 148 -16.36 -12.63 26.52
N ASN A 149 -17.58 -12.12 26.71
CA ASN A 149 -17.98 -10.71 26.53
C ASN A 149 -17.93 -10.12 25.11
N VAL A 150 -17.96 -10.95 24.05
CA VAL A 150 -17.91 -10.46 22.67
C VAL A 150 -18.81 -11.21 21.67
N GLY A 151 -19.48 -12.31 22.07
CA GLY A 151 -20.15 -13.20 21.12
C GLY A 151 -19.15 -13.93 20.20
N GLY A 152 -19.63 -14.51 19.09
CA GLY A 152 -18.80 -15.28 18.16
C GLY A 152 -19.54 -15.83 16.94
N ILE A 153 -18.82 -16.53 16.07
CA ILE A 153 -19.32 -17.10 14.81
C ILE A 153 -19.28 -18.63 14.87
N VAL A 154 -20.39 -19.27 14.52
CA VAL A 154 -20.44 -20.73 14.34
C VAL A 154 -20.79 -21.05 12.88
N ALA A 155 -19.85 -21.67 12.17
CA ALA A 155 -20.04 -22.13 10.80
C ALA A 155 -20.68 -23.54 10.75
N PHE A 156 -21.54 -23.77 9.76
CA PHE A 156 -22.09 -25.09 9.43
C PHE A 156 -22.10 -25.32 7.91
N THR A 157 -21.17 -26.15 7.45
CA THR A 157 -20.66 -26.17 6.07
C THR A 157 -21.38 -27.15 5.12
N ALA A 158 -22.44 -27.83 5.56
CA ALA A 158 -23.08 -28.90 4.80
C ALA A 158 -24.62 -28.88 4.82
N ALA A 159 -25.23 -27.70 5.00
CA ALA A 159 -26.69 -27.58 5.02
C ALA A 159 -27.29 -27.92 3.64
N GLN A 160 -28.43 -28.63 3.65
CA GLN A 160 -29.30 -28.82 2.50
C GLN A 160 -30.50 -27.88 2.58
N ALA A 161 -31.09 -27.58 1.43
CA ALA A 161 -32.34 -26.82 1.39
C ALA A 161 -33.44 -27.54 2.19
N GLY A 162 -34.02 -26.85 3.17
CA GLY A 162 -35.03 -27.38 4.09
C GLY A 162 -34.46 -28.05 5.34
N ASP A 163 -33.13 -28.08 5.52
CA ASP A 163 -32.55 -28.45 6.82
C ASP A 163 -32.87 -27.36 7.84
N VAL A 164 -33.30 -27.78 9.03
CA VAL A 164 -33.64 -26.87 10.14
C VAL A 164 -32.52 -26.88 11.16
N PHE A 165 -32.12 -25.71 11.63
CA PHE A 165 -31.09 -25.48 12.63
C PHE A 165 -31.66 -24.68 13.80
N TYR A 166 -31.23 -25.01 15.01
CA TYR A 166 -31.57 -24.27 16.21
C TYR A 166 -30.33 -23.59 16.78
N LEU A 167 -30.43 -22.29 16.99
CA LEU A 167 -29.44 -21.46 17.65
C LEU A 167 -29.87 -21.31 19.10
N VAL A 168 -29.01 -21.73 20.03
CA VAL A 168 -29.28 -21.66 21.47
C VAL A 168 -28.19 -20.84 22.14
N VAL A 169 -28.60 -19.79 22.84
CA VAL A 169 -27.72 -18.84 23.50
C VAL A 169 -28.06 -18.82 24.98
N ASP A 170 -27.07 -19.11 25.81
CA ASP A 170 -27.16 -19.13 27.26
C ASP A 170 -26.05 -18.21 27.84
N GLY A 171 -26.22 -17.78 29.08
CA GLY A 171 -25.20 -17.09 29.85
C GLY A 171 -24.33 -18.05 30.65
N TYR A 172 -23.02 -17.82 30.66
CA TYR A 172 -22.10 -18.68 31.40
C TYR A 172 -22.40 -18.70 32.91
N TRP A 173 -22.71 -17.54 33.51
CA TRP A 173 -23.24 -17.40 34.88
C TRP A 173 -24.68 -16.89 34.90
N THR A 174 -25.37 -17.03 36.04
CA THR A 174 -26.76 -16.60 36.25
C THR A 174 -27.01 -15.08 36.15
N ARG A 175 -26.04 -14.29 35.70
CA ARG A 175 -26.12 -12.83 35.54
C ARG A 175 -25.55 -12.37 34.20
N ASP A 176 -25.07 -13.29 33.37
CA ASP A 176 -24.45 -12.98 32.09
C ASP A 176 -25.54 -13.04 31.03
N CYS A 177 -26.30 -11.95 30.97
CA CYS A 177 -27.35 -11.73 29.99
C CYS A 177 -27.35 -10.23 29.64
N GLY A 178 -27.98 -9.88 28.52
CA GLY A 178 -28.11 -8.50 28.09
C GLY A 178 -28.51 -8.42 26.62
N LEU A 179 -28.37 -7.22 26.05
CA LEU A 179 -28.59 -7.01 24.62
C LEU A 179 -27.63 -7.88 23.81
N ALA A 180 -28.20 -8.63 22.87
CA ALA A 180 -27.50 -9.43 21.88
C ALA A 180 -28.09 -9.17 20.50
N SER A 181 -27.24 -9.26 19.48
CA SER A 181 -27.66 -9.24 18.08
C SER A 181 -27.24 -10.53 17.38
N PHE A 182 -28.15 -11.02 16.53
CA PHE A 182 -28.05 -12.30 15.86
C PHE A 182 -28.27 -12.11 14.38
N VAL A 183 -27.43 -12.72 13.56
CA VAL A 183 -27.62 -12.81 12.12
C VAL A 183 -27.14 -14.16 11.62
N ILE A 184 -27.83 -14.70 10.61
CA ILE A 184 -27.40 -15.88 9.87
C ILE A 184 -27.13 -15.43 8.44
N GLU A 185 -25.95 -15.73 7.94
CA GLU A 185 -25.49 -15.29 6.62
C GLU A 185 -25.10 -16.55 5.84
N ALA A 186 -25.50 -16.60 4.56
CA ALA A 186 -25.00 -17.62 3.66
C ALA A 186 -23.56 -17.27 3.32
N THR A 187 -22.62 -18.20 3.48
CA THR A 187 -21.25 -17.93 3.07
C THR A 187 -21.10 -18.20 1.59
N THR A 188 -20.25 -17.43 0.94
CA THR A 188 -19.81 -17.71 -0.43
C THR A 188 -18.32 -18.00 -0.39
N PRO A 189 -17.83 -19.02 -1.13
CA PRO A 189 -16.40 -19.26 -1.20
C PRO A 189 -15.70 -18.02 -1.76
N GLU A 190 -14.46 -17.79 -1.32
CA GLU A 190 -13.58 -16.82 -1.95
C GLU A 190 -13.35 -17.22 -3.42
N THR A 191 -14.00 -16.49 -4.32
CA THR A 191 -13.81 -16.64 -5.77
C THR A 191 -12.71 -15.71 -6.25
N ASP A 192 -12.23 -15.91 -7.49
CA ASP A 192 -11.18 -15.07 -8.05
C ASP A 192 -11.44 -13.56 -7.83
N ASP A 193 -12.65 -13.07 -8.10
CA ASP A 193 -13.02 -11.64 -7.94
C ASP A 193 -13.23 -11.20 -6.48
N ALA A 194 -13.36 -12.15 -5.55
CA ALA A 194 -13.68 -11.94 -4.14
C ALA A 194 -12.42 -11.70 -3.29
N CYS A 195 -11.28 -12.28 -3.69
CA CYS A 195 -9.97 -12.14 -3.01
C CYS A 195 -9.34 -10.73 -3.05
N ARG A 196 -10.10 -9.69 -3.42
CA ARG A 196 -9.64 -8.28 -3.50
C ARG A 196 -10.79 -7.29 -3.22
N ASP A 197 -11.93 -7.73 -2.72
CA ASP A 197 -13.10 -6.88 -2.57
C ASP A 197 -13.20 -6.21 -1.19
N GLY A 198 -12.25 -6.50 -0.29
CA GLY A 198 -12.18 -5.94 1.05
C GLY A 198 -13.13 -6.61 2.03
N VAL A 199 -13.68 -7.78 1.68
CA VAL A 199 -14.68 -8.49 2.45
C VAL A 199 -14.23 -9.94 2.67
N ASP A 200 -14.26 -10.36 3.93
CA ASP A 200 -14.23 -11.77 4.33
C ASP A 200 -15.55 -12.42 3.91
N ASN A 201 -15.60 -12.98 2.69
CA ASN A 201 -16.84 -13.46 2.06
C ASN A 201 -17.27 -14.82 2.56
N ASP A 202 -16.34 -15.57 3.14
CA ASP A 202 -16.56 -16.87 3.71
C ASP A 202 -16.72 -16.83 5.26
N TYR A 203 -16.36 -15.68 5.86
CA TYR A 203 -16.48 -15.31 7.26
C TYR A 203 -15.64 -16.16 8.22
N ASP A 204 -14.49 -16.66 7.78
CA ASP A 204 -13.56 -17.42 8.61
C ASP A 204 -12.62 -16.55 9.46
N GLY A 205 -12.57 -15.25 9.16
CA GLY A 205 -11.85 -14.22 9.90
C GLY A 205 -10.62 -13.66 9.20
N ASP A 206 -10.21 -14.26 8.09
CA ASP A 206 -9.19 -13.73 7.20
C ASP A 206 -9.88 -12.95 6.04
N THR A 207 -9.16 -12.15 5.26
CA THR A 207 -9.79 -11.26 4.26
C THR A 207 -8.91 -11.14 3.04
N ASP A 208 -9.51 -11.30 1.87
CA ASP A 208 -8.82 -11.15 0.58
C ASP A 208 -7.56 -12.05 0.53
N CYS A 209 -6.41 -11.51 0.14
CA CYS A 209 -5.16 -12.27 -0.01
C CYS A 209 -4.53 -12.74 1.31
N LEU A 210 -5.05 -12.28 2.45
CA LEU A 210 -4.73 -12.85 3.75
C LEU A 210 -5.50 -14.14 4.04
N ASP A 211 -6.49 -14.48 3.22
CA ASP A 211 -7.30 -15.69 3.32
C ASP A 211 -6.58 -16.88 2.66
N ASP A 212 -6.50 -18.01 3.37
CA ASP A 212 -5.89 -19.26 2.87
C ASP A 212 -6.63 -19.80 1.62
N ASP A 213 -7.93 -19.52 1.45
CA ASP A 213 -8.70 -19.88 0.25
C ASP A 213 -8.32 -19.02 -0.96
N CYS A 214 -7.61 -17.90 -0.76
CA CYS A 214 -7.06 -17.02 -1.78
C CYS A 214 -5.57 -17.27 -2.10
N GLU A 215 -4.85 -18.16 -1.39
CA GLU A 215 -3.41 -18.40 -1.51
C GLU A 215 -2.94 -18.71 -2.95
N ASP A 216 -3.76 -19.44 -3.73
CA ASP A 216 -3.45 -19.83 -5.11
C ASP A 216 -3.99 -18.83 -6.16
N ASN A 217 -4.58 -17.71 -5.74
CA ASN A 217 -5.17 -16.72 -6.64
C ASN A 217 -4.07 -15.83 -7.27
N ALA A 218 -4.08 -15.70 -8.60
CA ALA A 218 -3.14 -14.85 -9.32
C ALA A 218 -3.30 -13.35 -9.02
N LEU A 219 -4.39 -12.94 -8.38
CA LEU A 219 -4.59 -11.59 -7.86
C LEU A 219 -3.89 -11.34 -6.53
N CYS A 220 -3.47 -12.41 -5.85
CA CYS A 220 -2.72 -12.40 -4.59
C CYS A 220 -1.23 -12.69 -4.80
N ASP A 221 -0.77 -12.58 -6.05
CA ASP A 221 0.63 -12.70 -6.43
C ASP A 221 1.11 -11.32 -6.84
N GLU A 222 1.85 -10.68 -5.94
CA GLU A 222 2.42 -9.35 -6.13
C GLU A 222 3.24 -9.27 -7.44
N ALA A 223 4.05 -10.28 -7.72
CA ALA A 223 4.93 -10.34 -8.90
C ALA A 223 4.30 -11.00 -10.14
N GLY A 224 3.22 -11.77 -9.96
CA GLY A 224 2.61 -12.60 -11.00
C GLY A 224 1.49 -11.92 -11.78
N TYR A 225 0.92 -10.84 -11.26
CA TYR A 225 -0.09 -10.05 -11.97
C TYR A 225 0.56 -8.95 -12.84
N VAL A 226 -0.06 -8.66 -13.99
CA VAL A 226 0.46 -7.62 -14.88
C VAL A 226 0.25 -6.27 -14.19
N ASP A 227 1.36 -5.61 -13.87
CA ASP A 227 1.46 -4.31 -13.20
C ASP A 227 1.29 -4.34 -11.66
N GLY A 228 1.31 -5.52 -11.01
CA GLY A 228 1.18 -5.63 -9.54
C GLY A 228 2.27 -4.87 -8.76
N CYS A 229 3.52 -5.03 -9.17
CA CYS A 229 4.66 -4.30 -8.61
C CYS A 229 4.74 -2.79 -8.98
N SER A 230 3.64 -2.16 -9.41
CA SER A 230 3.63 -0.75 -9.85
C SER A 230 2.27 -0.08 -9.79
N ASP A 231 1.33 -0.61 -8.99
CA ASP A 231 -0.05 -0.14 -8.90
C ASP A 231 -0.42 0.53 -7.56
N ASP A 232 0.57 0.83 -6.71
CA ASP A 232 0.41 1.46 -5.40
C ASP A 232 -0.40 0.60 -4.41
N GLN A 233 -0.44 -0.73 -4.60
CA GLN A 233 -1.20 -1.66 -3.76
C GLN A 233 -0.38 -2.85 -3.31
N ASP A 234 -0.61 -3.26 -2.06
CA ASP A 234 -0.13 -4.50 -1.45
C ASP A 234 -1.05 -5.62 -1.95
N ASN A 235 -0.66 -6.31 -3.03
CA ASN A 235 -1.54 -7.23 -3.71
C ASN A 235 -1.56 -8.61 -3.07
N ASP A 236 -0.58 -8.98 -2.25
CA ASP A 236 -0.54 -10.26 -1.53
C ASP A 236 -0.86 -10.14 -0.03
N GLY A 237 -0.96 -8.91 0.49
CA GLY A 237 -1.42 -8.59 1.84
C GLY A 237 -0.33 -8.65 2.91
N ASP A 238 0.95 -8.77 2.55
CA ASP A 238 2.03 -8.97 3.52
C ASP A 238 2.47 -7.68 4.26
N GLY A 239 2.02 -6.53 3.76
CA GLY A 239 2.19 -5.20 4.33
C GLY A 239 3.25 -4.33 3.65
N ASP A 240 4.01 -4.86 2.69
CA ASP A 240 4.87 -4.11 1.79
C ASP A 240 4.12 -3.83 0.46
N THR A 241 4.59 -2.88 -0.36
CA THR A 241 3.87 -2.44 -1.57
C THR A 241 4.84 -2.25 -2.73
N ASP A 242 4.51 -2.75 -3.91
CA ASP A 242 5.27 -2.53 -5.14
C ASP A 242 6.77 -2.85 -4.97
N CYS A 243 7.67 -1.92 -5.30
CA CYS A 243 9.11 -2.12 -5.21
C CYS A 243 9.67 -2.12 -3.78
N ASP A 244 8.87 -1.75 -2.79
CA ASP A 244 9.18 -2.00 -1.38
C ASP A 244 8.91 -3.47 -1.00
N ASP A 245 8.16 -4.21 -1.81
CA ASP A 245 7.84 -5.63 -1.63
C ASP A 245 8.97 -6.56 -2.09
N SER A 246 9.28 -7.57 -1.28
CA SER A 246 10.36 -8.53 -1.56
C SER A 246 10.06 -9.49 -2.71
N ASP A 247 8.79 -9.76 -2.99
CA ASP A 247 8.36 -10.59 -4.12
C ASP A 247 8.51 -9.84 -5.45
N CYS A 248 8.55 -8.50 -5.43
CA CYS A 248 8.83 -7.64 -6.57
C CYS A 248 10.30 -7.48 -6.96
N GLU A 249 11.27 -7.93 -6.14
CA GLU A 249 12.72 -7.75 -6.39
C GLU A 249 13.20 -8.26 -7.77
N ALA A 250 12.50 -9.23 -8.36
CA ALA A 250 12.85 -9.84 -9.65
C ALA A 250 12.07 -9.28 -10.84
N VAL A 251 11.12 -8.37 -10.62
CA VAL A 251 10.27 -7.80 -11.66
C VAL A 251 10.96 -6.59 -12.27
N ASN A 252 11.03 -6.52 -13.61
CA ASN A 252 11.75 -5.45 -14.31
C ASN A 252 11.19 -4.04 -14.06
N VAL A 253 9.99 -3.93 -13.48
CA VAL A 253 9.38 -2.63 -13.19
C VAL A 253 10.09 -1.92 -12.06
N CYS A 254 10.65 -2.66 -11.09
CA CYS A 254 11.45 -2.18 -9.96
C CYS A 254 12.94 -2.08 -10.27
N ASN A 255 13.27 -1.81 -11.53
CA ASN A 255 14.66 -1.62 -11.92
C ASN A 255 14.81 -0.52 -12.97
N GLU A 256 15.15 0.68 -12.51
CA GLU A 256 15.30 1.89 -13.32
C GLU A 256 16.30 1.68 -14.48
N SER A 257 17.34 0.90 -14.22
CA SER A 257 18.41 0.66 -15.21
C SER A 257 17.97 -0.15 -16.43
N THR A 258 16.83 -0.85 -16.36
CA THR A 258 16.30 -1.67 -17.45
C THR A 258 15.73 -0.82 -18.59
N TYR A 259 15.36 0.43 -18.32
CA TYR A 259 14.79 1.36 -19.30
C TYR A 259 15.84 2.06 -20.18
N GLY A 260 17.13 1.92 -19.85
CA GLY A 260 18.27 2.40 -20.64
C GLY A 260 19.09 3.47 -19.90
N THR A 261 20.28 3.78 -20.40
CA THR A 261 21.18 4.77 -19.75
C THR A 261 20.59 6.18 -19.68
N ASP A 262 19.63 6.48 -20.56
CA ASP A 262 18.98 7.79 -20.61
C ASP A 262 17.97 7.96 -19.46
N SER A 263 17.41 6.87 -18.94
CA SER A 263 16.47 6.84 -17.81
C SER A 263 17.11 7.25 -16.49
N CYS A 264 18.41 7.02 -16.32
CA CYS A 264 19.16 7.45 -15.14
C CYS A 264 19.64 8.91 -15.22
N SER A 265 19.02 9.74 -16.07
CA SER A 265 19.41 11.14 -16.29
C SER A 265 18.27 12.04 -16.79
N ASP A 266 17.01 11.60 -16.69
CA ASP A 266 15.86 12.28 -17.28
C ASP A 266 14.96 13.02 -16.26
N ALA A 267 15.34 13.03 -14.99
CA ALA A 267 14.61 13.65 -13.88
C ALA A 267 13.25 13.02 -13.58
N GLN A 268 13.04 11.77 -13.99
CA GLN A 268 11.90 10.96 -13.63
C GLN A 268 12.37 9.73 -12.87
N ASP A 269 11.54 9.31 -11.92
CA ASP A 269 11.63 8.02 -11.25
C ASP A 269 10.93 7.01 -12.17
N ASN A 270 11.72 6.28 -12.98
CA ASN A 270 11.20 5.42 -14.04
C ASN A 270 10.79 4.02 -13.55
N ASP A 271 11.20 3.61 -12.35
CA ASP A 271 10.79 2.36 -11.70
C ASP A 271 9.78 2.54 -10.55
N GLY A 272 9.53 3.78 -10.14
CA GLY A 272 8.49 4.14 -9.19
C GLY A 272 8.88 3.90 -7.72
N ASP A 273 10.17 3.72 -7.41
CA ASP A 273 10.65 3.40 -6.05
C ASP A 273 10.77 4.64 -5.14
N GLY A 274 10.43 5.82 -5.67
CA GLY A 274 10.48 7.10 -4.98
C GLY A 274 11.83 7.81 -5.07
N ASN A 275 12.83 7.21 -5.70
CA ASN A 275 14.11 7.82 -6.03
C ASN A 275 14.22 8.00 -7.55
N ALA A 276 14.84 9.09 -8.00
CA ALA A 276 15.02 9.35 -9.42
C ALA A 276 16.50 9.46 -9.76
N ASP A 277 16.89 8.96 -10.93
CA ASP A 277 18.22 9.12 -11.51
C ASP A 277 19.34 8.74 -10.52
N CYS A 278 20.28 9.65 -10.24
CA CYS A 278 21.41 9.37 -9.37
C CYS A 278 21.09 9.40 -7.87
N ASP A 279 19.86 9.79 -7.49
CA ASP A 279 19.36 9.56 -6.14
C ASP A 279 18.89 8.11 -5.96
N ASP A 280 18.52 7.43 -7.05
CA ASP A 280 18.20 6.00 -7.11
C ASP A 280 19.46 5.11 -7.00
N TRP A 281 19.31 3.91 -6.41
CA TRP A 281 20.42 2.96 -6.21
C TRP A 281 20.72 2.13 -7.45
N ASP A 282 19.72 1.78 -8.24
CA ASP A 282 19.83 1.00 -9.46
C ASP A 282 20.62 1.77 -10.53
N CYS A 283 20.41 3.08 -10.63
CA CYS A 283 21.20 3.96 -11.49
C CYS A 283 22.64 4.13 -11.01
N LYS A 284 22.91 4.13 -9.70
CA LYS A 284 24.30 4.16 -9.17
C LYS A 284 25.07 2.88 -9.52
N VAL A 285 24.40 1.74 -9.56
CA VAL A 285 25.02 0.43 -9.81
C VAL A 285 25.17 0.17 -11.31
N ALA A 286 24.15 0.49 -12.10
CA ALA A 286 24.12 0.19 -13.53
C ALA A 286 24.94 1.18 -14.37
N THR A 287 24.98 2.46 -13.96
CA THR A 287 25.70 3.51 -14.68
C THR A 287 26.60 4.33 -13.74
N PRO A 288 27.69 3.74 -13.21
CA PRO A 288 28.61 4.44 -12.30
C PRO A 288 29.23 5.72 -12.91
N ASP A 289 29.31 5.76 -14.24
CA ASP A 289 29.90 6.86 -14.99
C ASP A 289 28.90 8.03 -15.23
N SER A 290 27.58 7.80 -15.28
CA SER A 290 26.58 8.89 -15.44
C SER A 290 26.29 9.63 -14.13
N CYS A 291 26.56 9.01 -12.99
CA CYS A 291 26.36 9.61 -11.66
C CYS A 291 27.61 10.27 -11.07
N ASN A 292 28.64 10.51 -11.88
CA ASN A 292 29.89 11.16 -11.46
C ASN A 292 30.24 12.37 -12.37
N ILE A 293 29.23 13.11 -12.83
CA ILE A 293 29.38 14.34 -13.62
C ILE A 293 29.62 15.53 -12.67
N ARG A 294 30.67 16.31 -12.93
CA ARG A 294 31.06 17.53 -12.20
C ARG A 294 30.66 18.80 -12.98
N PRO A 295 30.59 19.98 -12.32
CA PRO A 295 30.36 21.24 -13.01
C PRO A 295 31.42 21.49 -14.10
N GLY A 296 30.97 21.70 -15.34
CA GLY A 296 31.85 21.91 -16.50
C GLY A 296 32.03 20.70 -17.42
N ASP A 297 31.56 19.50 -17.06
CA ASP A 297 31.78 18.27 -17.85
C ASP A 297 30.99 18.24 -19.17
N VAL A 298 29.86 18.97 -19.27
CA VAL A 298 29.03 19.03 -20.48
C VAL A 298 28.54 20.44 -20.80
N CYS A 299 28.06 20.62 -22.03
CA CYS A 299 27.38 21.84 -22.47
C CYS A 299 25.93 21.52 -22.83
N GLY A 300 24.95 22.20 -22.22
CA GLY A 300 23.63 22.40 -22.81
C GLY A 300 22.43 21.55 -22.33
N LEU A 301 22.47 20.83 -21.20
CA LEU A 301 21.30 20.17 -20.60
C LEU A 301 21.32 20.21 -19.06
N GLY A 302 20.16 20.46 -18.44
CA GLY A 302 19.95 20.21 -16.99
C GLY A 302 20.72 21.11 -16.02
N SER A 303 20.86 20.68 -14.77
CA SER A 303 21.60 21.37 -13.69
C SER A 303 23.12 21.47 -13.90
N ASP A 304 23.62 20.90 -15.00
CA ASP A 304 25.03 20.63 -15.25
C ASP A 304 25.53 21.52 -16.41
N TYR A 305 25.63 22.82 -16.13
CA TYR A 305 26.05 23.85 -17.08
C TYR A 305 27.59 23.98 -17.19
N ALA A 306 28.04 24.50 -18.33
CA ALA A 306 29.36 25.09 -18.47
C ALA A 306 29.59 26.13 -17.36
N ILE A 307 30.82 26.24 -16.87
CA ILE A 307 31.15 27.18 -15.81
C ILE A 307 31.03 28.61 -16.36
N GLU A 308 30.05 29.36 -15.86
CA GLU A 308 29.78 30.72 -16.32
C GLU A 308 30.88 31.71 -15.88
N ILE A 309 31.51 32.35 -16.86
CA ILE A 309 32.40 33.49 -16.64
C ILE A 309 31.55 34.77 -16.61
N THR A 310 31.19 35.18 -15.39
CA THR A 310 30.26 36.31 -15.17
C THR A 310 30.92 37.69 -15.24
N ALA A 311 32.25 37.79 -15.17
CA ALA A 311 33.01 39.03 -15.28
C ALA A 311 34.47 38.79 -15.67
N LEU A 312 35.10 39.75 -16.35
CA LEU A 312 36.53 39.75 -16.64
C LEU A 312 37.26 40.83 -15.82
N PRO A 313 38.50 40.58 -15.32
CA PRO A 313 39.22 39.32 -15.44
C PRO A 313 38.61 38.21 -14.55
N PHE A 314 38.70 36.98 -15.04
CA PHE A 314 38.27 35.75 -14.38
C PHE A 314 39.49 34.87 -14.12
N SER A 315 39.49 34.14 -13.01
CA SER A 315 40.51 33.18 -12.67
C SER A 315 39.84 32.02 -11.93
N ASP A 316 40.08 30.80 -12.38
CA ASP A 316 39.63 29.58 -11.72
C ASP A 316 40.84 28.70 -11.38
N ASP A 317 41.03 28.43 -10.08
CA ASP A 317 42.02 27.51 -9.52
C ASP A 317 41.37 26.37 -8.70
N THR A 318 40.03 26.27 -8.72
CA THR A 318 39.27 25.43 -7.80
C THR A 318 39.16 23.98 -8.24
N LEU A 319 39.50 23.70 -9.50
CA LEU A 319 39.50 22.37 -10.10
C LEU A 319 40.84 21.66 -9.89
N ASP A 320 41.14 21.35 -8.63
CA ASP A 320 42.41 20.76 -8.17
C ASP A 320 42.58 19.27 -8.56
N THR A 321 41.53 18.64 -9.10
CA THR A 321 41.52 17.25 -9.60
C THR A 321 40.51 17.04 -10.72
N ALA A 322 40.64 17.75 -11.84
CA ALA A 322 39.85 17.44 -13.04
C ALA A 322 40.20 16.01 -13.52
N ASN A 323 39.18 15.21 -13.82
CA ASN A 323 39.30 13.82 -14.23
C ASN A 323 39.17 13.75 -15.74
N PHE A 324 40.28 13.54 -16.45
CA PHE A 324 40.29 13.60 -17.92
C PHE A 324 40.01 12.23 -18.58
N ASN A 325 39.05 11.47 -18.04
CA ASN A 325 38.82 10.05 -18.37
C ASN A 325 37.91 9.84 -19.59
N ALA A 326 38.29 10.32 -20.78
CA ALA A 326 37.82 9.84 -22.10
C ALA A 326 36.28 9.69 -22.33
N ASP A 327 35.41 10.31 -21.53
CA ASP A 327 33.95 10.17 -21.64
C ASP A 327 33.32 11.13 -22.69
N HIS A 328 34.09 12.13 -23.14
CA HIS A 328 33.68 13.13 -24.13
C HIS A 328 34.69 13.31 -25.27
N THR A 329 34.84 12.31 -26.13
CA THR A 329 35.66 12.45 -27.35
C THR A 329 35.06 13.48 -28.31
N ILE A 330 35.66 14.67 -28.38
CA ILE A 330 35.26 15.71 -29.32
C ILE A 330 35.87 15.43 -30.69
N ASN A 331 35.03 15.28 -31.72
CA ASN A 331 35.51 15.03 -33.08
C ASN A 331 35.77 16.36 -33.81
N GLU A 332 37.03 16.80 -33.83
CA GLU A 332 37.43 18.12 -34.32
C GLU A 332 37.51 18.15 -35.85
N THR A 333 36.53 18.77 -36.49
CA THR A 333 36.48 18.90 -37.96
C THR A 333 36.69 20.34 -38.45
N GLY A 334 36.77 21.31 -37.52
CA GLY A 334 36.78 22.75 -37.77
C GLY A 334 38.12 23.51 -37.68
N GLY A 335 39.26 22.82 -37.53
CA GLY A 335 40.59 23.48 -37.48
C GLY A 335 41.19 23.70 -36.09
N CYS A 336 40.57 23.16 -35.03
CA CYS A 336 41.17 23.01 -33.70
C CYS A 336 42.35 22.03 -33.69
N GLN A 337 43.17 22.08 -32.63
CA GLN A 337 44.30 21.16 -32.46
C GLN A 337 43.82 19.75 -32.13
N THR A 338 44.27 18.78 -32.93
CA THR A 338 43.88 17.37 -32.75
C THR A 338 44.52 16.79 -31.49
N HIS A 339 43.70 16.33 -30.57
CA HIS A 339 44.14 15.63 -29.36
C HIS A 339 43.57 14.19 -29.32
N LEU A 340 44.21 13.32 -28.56
CA LEU A 340 43.76 11.92 -28.36
C LEU A 340 42.92 11.76 -27.09
N GLY A 341 42.71 12.85 -26.33
CA GLY A 341 41.85 12.92 -25.14
C GLY A 341 40.47 13.52 -25.42
N SER A 342 39.62 13.52 -24.41
CA SER A 342 38.30 14.17 -24.39
C SER A 342 38.41 15.63 -23.94
N GLY A 343 37.34 16.41 -24.14
CA GLY A 343 37.20 17.70 -23.48
C GLY A 343 36.37 17.56 -22.22
N ASP A 344 36.95 17.95 -21.09
CA ASP A 344 36.45 17.55 -19.77
C ASP A 344 36.04 18.74 -18.90
N VAL A 345 36.49 19.97 -19.21
CA VAL A 345 35.95 21.18 -18.56
C VAL A 345 35.62 22.24 -19.59
N VAL A 346 34.37 22.72 -19.55
CA VAL A 346 33.87 23.77 -20.41
C VAL A 346 33.44 24.99 -19.61
N TYR A 347 33.97 26.14 -20.03
CA TYR A 347 33.57 27.45 -19.52
C TYR A 347 32.73 28.17 -20.58
N GLU A 348 31.72 28.91 -20.12
CA GLU A 348 30.91 29.78 -20.97
C GLU A 348 31.25 31.25 -20.67
N LEU A 349 31.72 31.96 -21.69
CA LEU A 349 31.97 33.39 -21.65
C LEU A 349 30.89 34.14 -22.43
N VAL A 350 30.16 35.01 -21.75
CA VAL A 350 29.39 36.09 -22.40
C VAL A 350 30.28 37.33 -22.44
N ALA A 351 30.70 37.74 -23.63
CA ALA A 351 31.68 38.81 -23.76
C ALA A 351 31.11 40.17 -23.26
N PRO A 352 31.76 40.82 -22.27
CA PRO A 352 31.22 42.04 -21.68
C PRO A 352 31.35 43.27 -22.60
N ASN A 353 32.34 43.29 -23.50
CA ASN A 353 32.66 44.38 -24.42
C ASN A 353 33.18 43.82 -25.77
N ASP A 354 33.14 44.64 -26.82
CA ASP A 354 33.84 44.37 -28.07
C ASP A 354 35.35 44.49 -27.84
N GLY A 355 36.15 43.54 -28.31
CA GLY A 355 37.60 43.60 -28.15
C GLY A 355 38.31 42.27 -28.38
N GLN A 356 39.49 42.12 -27.79
CA GLN A 356 40.18 40.83 -27.68
C GLN A 356 40.13 40.33 -26.25
N VAL A 357 39.92 39.03 -26.12
CA VAL A 357 40.06 38.29 -24.87
C VAL A 357 41.26 37.37 -24.98
N GLU A 358 42.07 37.35 -23.93
CA GLU A 358 43.17 36.43 -23.73
C GLU A 358 42.76 35.38 -22.70
N VAL A 359 43.01 34.12 -23.02
CA VAL A 359 42.84 32.99 -22.13
C VAL A 359 44.20 32.35 -21.92
N VAL A 360 44.63 32.30 -20.67
CA VAL A 360 45.88 31.67 -20.24
C VAL A 360 45.53 30.48 -19.37
N LEU A 361 45.89 29.29 -19.82
CA LEU A 361 45.72 28.05 -19.09
C LEU A 361 47.10 27.57 -18.61
N THR A 362 47.23 27.39 -17.29
CA THR A 362 48.47 26.99 -16.63
C THR A 362 48.29 25.63 -15.96
N ALA A 363 48.99 24.61 -16.45
CA ALA A 363 49.01 23.28 -15.84
C ALA A 363 49.92 23.24 -14.58
N SER A 364 49.48 22.56 -13.52
CA SER A 364 50.28 22.41 -12.28
C SER A 364 51.45 21.43 -12.42
N HIS A 365 51.40 20.53 -13.39
CA HIS A 365 52.42 19.52 -13.69
C HIS A 365 52.60 19.42 -15.21
N GLY A 366 53.83 19.13 -15.69
CA GLY A 366 54.28 19.23 -17.10
C GLY A 366 53.65 18.25 -18.10
N GLU A 367 52.36 18.00 -17.95
CA GLU A 367 51.47 17.29 -18.85
C GLU A 367 51.01 18.22 -19.98
N ASP A 368 50.47 17.62 -21.03
CA ASP A 368 50.17 18.26 -22.30
C ASP A 368 48.69 18.61 -22.34
N ILE A 369 48.37 19.88 -22.05
CA ILE A 369 47.01 20.42 -22.03
C ILE A 369 46.70 21.08 -23.36
N VAL A 370 45.45 21.00 -23.79
CA VAL A 370 44.97 21.57 -25.04
C VAL A 370 43.83 22.51 -24.72
N LEU A 371 43.91 23.73 -25.26
CA LEU A 371 42.92 24.77 -25.08
C LEU A 371 42.23 25.02 -26.40
N ASN A 372 40.91 24.92 -26.44
CA ASN A 372 40.09 25.15 -27.62
C ASN A 372 38.99 26.18 -27.33
N VAL A 373 38.69 27.06 -28.29
CA VAL A 373 37.64 28.07 -28.17
C VAL A 373 36.68 27.95 -29.34
N SER A 374 35.37 27.97 -29.06
CA SER A 374 34.30 27.82 -30.05
C SER A 374 33.18 28.83 -29.85
N THR A 375 32.46 29.14 -30.92
CA THR A 375 31.20 29.92 -30.87
C THR A 375 29.96 29.03 -30.69
N GLU A 376 30.13 27.72 -30.68
CA GLU A 376 29.05 26.76 -30.44
C GLU A 376 29.35 25.87 -29.24
N CYS A 377 28.28 25.51 -28.52
CA CYS A 377 28.29 24.50 -27.49
C CYS A 377 28.12 23.14 -28.18
N ALA A 378 29.19 22.33 -28.20
CA ALA A 378 29.24 21.04 -28.87
C ALA A 378 28.56 19.92 -28.05
N ALA A 379 27.26 20.08 -27.78
CA ALA A 379 26.45 19.10 -27.02
C ALA A 379 26.40 17.71 -27.70
N ASP A 380 26.62 17.64 -29.02
CA ASP A 380 26.69 16.41 -29.81
C ASP A 380 28.11 15.81 -29.91
N LYS A 381 29.05 16.33 -29.12
CA LYS A 381 30.47 15.95 -29.11
C LYS A 381 31.19 16.24 -30.44
N VAL A 382 30.71 17.18 -31.26
CA VAL A 382 31.36 17.63 -32.50
C VAL A 382 31.64 19.13 -32.46
N LEU A 383 32.92 19.50 -32.40
CA LEU A 383 33.34 20.90 -32.45
C LEU A 383 33.64 21.30 -33.90
N SER A 384 32.67 21.98 -34.52
CA SER A 384 32.71 22.39 -35.93
C SER A 384 33.10 23.87 -36.11
N THR A 385 32.90 24.72 -35.09
CA THR A 385 33.17 26.18 -35.12
C THR A 385 34.32 26.63 -34.23
N CYS A 386 35.47 25.97 -34.35
CA CYS A 386 36.69 26.39 -33.65
C CYS A 386 37.17 27.77 -34.12
N ILE A 387 37.37 28.70 -33.20
CA ILE A 387 37.84 30.07 -33.50
C ILE A 387 39.25 30.35 -32.99
N ALA A 388 39.72 29.63 -31.96
CA ALA A 388 41.07 29.70 -31.46
C ALA A 388 41.47 28.40 -30.75
N SER A 389 42.76 28.07 -30.76
CA SER A 389 43.28 26.88 -30.10
C SER A 389 44.76 27.04 -29.74
N ALA A 390 45.20 26.47 -28.63
CA ALA A 390 46.61 26.37 -28.23
C ALA A 390 46.96 24.94 -27.77
N ASP A 391 48.18 24.53 -28.13
CA ASP A 391 48.82 23.25 -27.79
C ASP A 391 50.36 23.47 -27.81
N ALA A 392 50.90 24.02 -26.75
CA ALA A 392 52.30 24.34 -26.54
C ALA A 392 52.99 23.16 -25.83
N ASN A 393 53.37 22.14 -26.60
CA ASN A 393 53.95 20.89 -26.10
C ASN A 393 54.89 21.03 -24.87
N THR A 394 54.58 20.28 -23.82
CA THR A 394 55.32 20.07 -22.54
C THR A 394 56.02 21.29 -21.92
N ASN A 395 55.44 21.77 -20.81
CA ASN A 395 55.94 22.74 -19.82
C ASN A 395 55.73 24.23 -20.13
N GLY A 396 54.84 24.58 -21.08
CA GLY A 396 54.39 25.96 -21.31
C GLY A 396 52.98 26.20 -20.78
N ASN A 397 52.60 27.47 -20.62
CA ASN A 397 51.19 27.84 -20.49
C ASN A 397 50.56 27.77 -21.89
N GLU A 398 49.30 27.33 -21.97
CA GLU A 398 48.50 27.49 -23.18
C GLU A 398 47.90 28.88 -23.21
N GLU A 399 48.10 29.60 -24.29
CA GLU A 399 47.65 30.98 -24.43
C GLU A 399 46.98 31.17 -25.78
N VAL A 400 45.73 31.62 -25.75
CA VAL A 400 45.00 32.02 -26.96
C VAL A 400 44.46 33.43 -26.79
N THR A 401 44.49 34.17 -27.89
CA THR A 401 43.81 35.46 -28.00
C THR A 401 42.82 35.41 -29.15
N PHE A 402 41.58 35.83 -28.92
CA PHE A 402 40.53 35.85 -29.93
C PHE A 402 39.68 37.10 -29.84
N ASP A 403 39.13 37.50 -30.99
CA ASP A 403 38.23 38.65 -31.09
C ASP A 403 36.85 38.25 -30.56
N VAL A 404 36.26 39.11 -29.73
CA VAL A 404 34.92 38.94 -29.17
C VAL A 404 34.02 40.12 -29.52
N THR A 405 32.75 39.83 -29.77
CA THR A 405 31.69 40.83 -29.88
C THR A 405 30.91 40.86 -28.58
N LYS A 406 30.61 42.06 -28.09
CA LYS A 406 29.80 42.26 -26.90
C LYS A 406 28.48 41.48 -26.98
N ASP A 407 28.12 40.86 -25.85
CA ASP A 407 26.91 40.07 -25.63
C ASP A 407 26.85 38.74 -26.44
N GLU A 408 27.89 38.40 -27.22
CA GLU A 408 28.03 37.08 -27.84
C GLU A 408 28.63 36.04 -26.87
N ARG A 409 28.33 34.77 -27.12
CA ARG A 409 28.75 33.62 -26.32
C ARG A 409 29.92 32.90 -26.96
N TYR A 410 30.85 32.50 -26.12
CA TYR A 410 32.03 31.72 -26.48
C TYR A 410 32.22 30.60 -25.45
N TYR A 411 32.61 29.43 -25.92
CA TYR A 411 32.85 28.25 -25.11
C TYR A 411 34.34 27.93 -25.12
N ILE A 412 34.93 27.81 -23.94
CA ILE A 412 36.34 27.51 -23.73
C ILE A 412 36.43 26.08 -23.21
N TYR A 413 37.06 25.21 -24.00
CA TYR A 413 37.26 23.80 -23.72
C TYR A 413 38.69 23.57 -23.24
N VAL A 414 38.82 22.99 -22.05
CA VAL A 414 40.10 22.59 -21.45
C VAL A 414 40.21 21.07 -21.52
N ASN A 415 41.23 20.60 -22.24
CA ASN A 415 41.38 19.20 -22.60
C ASN A 415 42.80 18.71 -22.25
N ALA A 416 42.98 17.39 -22.13
CA ALA A 416 44.29 16.76 -22.03
C ALA A 416 44.65 16.02 -23.33
N PHE A 417 45.93 16.00 -23.71
CA PHE A 417 46.38 15.29 -24.91
C PHE A 417 46.21 13.75 -24.79
N ILE A 418 46.28 13.20 -23.57
CA ILE A 418 46.09 11.77 -23.26
C ILE A 418 45.10 11.64 -22.10
N GLY A 419 43.98 10.95 -22.32
CA GLY A 419 42.85 10.86 -21.37
C GLY A 419 43.01 9.89 -20.19
N THR A 420 44.15 9.92 -19.50
CA THR A 420 44.34 9.14 -18.25
C THR A 420 44.84 9.95 -17.07
N ASP A 421 45.12 11.24 -17.27
CA ASP A 421 45.81 12.04 -16.28
C ASP A 421 44.78 12.89 -15.52
N THR A 422 44.76 12.80 -14.18
CA THR A 422 44.05 13.76 -13.34
C THR A 422 44.99 14.90 -13.03
N MET A 423 44.66 16.13 -13.41
CA MET A 423 45.54 17.27 -13.20
C MET A 423 44.82 18.52 -12.71
N ALA A 424 45.53 19.29 -11.89
CA ALA A 424 45.13 20.63 -11.49
C ALA A 424 45.60 21.64 -12.54
N PHE A 425 44.73 22.58 -12.91
CA PHE A 425 45.06 23.70 -13.77
C PHE A 425 44.54 25.01 -13.18
N THR A 426 45.07 26.12 -13.69
CA THR A 426 44.51 27.45 -13.48
C THR A 426 44.10 28.03 -14.83
N LEU A 427 42.87 28.50 -14.95
CA LEU A 427 42.36 29.21 -16.12
C LEU A 427 42.22 30.70 -15.79
N ASP A 428 43.01 31.55 -16.44
CA ASP A 428 42.89 33.00 -16.37
C ASP A 428 42.29 33.53 -17.68
N VAL A 429 41.24 34.35 -17.58
CA VAL A 429 40.58 34.98 -18.73
C VAL A 429 40.55 36.48 -18.52
N SER A 430 41.05 37.26 -19.48
CA SER A 430 41.14 38.72 -19.34
C SER A 430 40.96 39.47 -20.66
N GLU A 431 40.51 40.73 -20.59
CA GLU A 431 40.49 41.61 -21.76
C GLU A 431 41.91 42.05 -22.12
N VAL A 432 42.26 41.98 -23.40
CA VAL A 432 43.52 42.52 -23.92
C VAL A 432 43.39 44.04 -24.00
N ALA A 433 44.28 44.75 -23.29
CA ALA A 433 44.31 46.21 -23.35
C ALA A 433 44.59 46.70 -24.80
N PRO A 434 43.85 47.70 -25.30
CA PRO A 434 43.95 48.17 -26.68
C PRO A 434 45.27 48.87 -27.04
#